data_AF-A0A3D3DT22-F1
#
_entry.id   AF-A0A3D3DT22-F1
#
_cell.length_a   1.000
_cell.length_b   1.000
_cell.length_c   1.000
_cell.angle_alpha   90.00
_cell.angle_beta   90.00
_cell.angle_gamma   90.00
#
_symmetry.space_group_name_H-M   'P 1'
#
loop_
_entity.id
_entity.type
_entity.pdbx_description
1 polymer ?
#
loop_
_entity_poly.entity_id
_entity_poly.type
_entity_poly.pdbx_seq_one_letter_code
_entity_poly.pdbx_strand_id
1 'polypeptide(L)'
;RGGELGKAKDVTVVKVSKPNQDFRFDVPVIGPDTVKNCQRSGIKTIAIEAGKTLMLGGDEVRAMCDQHKVSIVAVASADGSVKVAEATCAHPESD
;
A
#
# COMPACT_ATOMS: atom_id res chain seq x y z
N ARG A 1 -6.13 -13.71 -4.64
CA ARG A 1 -5.48 -14.88 -3.98
C ARG A 1 -5.03 -14.58 -2.55
N GLY A 2 -4.01 -13.76 -2.29
CA GLY A 2 -3.48 -13.56 -0.91
C GLY A 2 -4.53 -13.13 0.12
N GLY A 3 -5.36 -12.12 -0.21
CA GLY A 3 -6.43 -11.66 0.69
C GLY A 3 -7.56 -12.68 0.92
N GLU A 4 -7.96 -13.41 -0.14
CA GLU A 4 -8.96 -14.48 -0.04
C GLU A 4 -8.48 -15.62 0.88
N LEU A 5 -7.22 -16.03 0.73
CA LEU A 5 -6.63 -17.11 1.54
C LEU A 5 -6.47 -16.73 3.01
N GLY A 6 -6.17 -15.46 3.29
CA GLY A 6 -6.08 -14.94 4.66
C GLY A 6 -7.42 -14.61 5.31
N LYS A 7 -8.55 -14.99 4.69
CA LYS A 7 -9.91 -14.69 5.19
C LYS A 7 -10.17 -13.19 5.41
N ALA A 8 -9.46 -12.32 4.69
CA ALA A 8 -9.56 -10.85 4.71
C ALA A 8 -9.31 -10.14 6.05
N LYS A 9 -9.59 -10.74 7.20
CA LYS A 9 -9.24 -10.20 8.52
C LYS A 9 -7.73 -10.34 8.70
N ASP A 10 -7.06 -9.21 8.90
CA ASP A 10 -5.64 -9.11 9.26
C ASP A 10 -4.61 -9.36 8.14
N VAL A 11 -5.03 -9.24 6.87
CA VAL A 11 -4.09 -9.33 5.73
C VAL A 11 -3.54 -7.95 5.38
N THR A 12 -2.21 -7.83 5.35
CA THR A 12 -1.49 -6.67 4.83
C THR A 12 -0.75 -7.03 3.54
N VAL A 13 -0.87 -6.19 2.52
CA VAL A 13 -0.08 -6.31 1.29
C VAL A 13 1.22 -5.55 1.46
N VAL A 14 2.34 -6.17 1.15
CA VAL A 14 3.67 -5.54 1.20
C VAL A 14 4.31 -5.59 -0.18
N LYS A 15 4.67 -4.44 -0.75
CA LYS A 15 5.45 -4.32 -1.99
C LYS A 15 6.81 -3.71 -1.68
N VAL A 16 7.86 -4.52 -1.77
CA VAL A 16 9.25 -4.12 -1.57
C VAL A 16 10.08 -4.44 -2.81
N SER A 17 11.15 -3.68 -3.03
CA SER A 17 12.12 -3.97 -4.07
C SER A 17 13.05 -5.11 -3.63
N LYS A 18 13.50 -5.95 -4.56
CA LYS A 18 14.51 -6.97 -4.25
C LYS A 18 15.86 -6.30 -3.93
N PRO A 19 16.77 -6.96 -3.19
CA PRO A 19 18.16 -6.53 -3.11
C PRO A 19 18.73 -6.37 -4.53
N ASN A 20 19.37 -5.24 -4.81
CA ASN A 20 19.90 -4.88 -6.14
C ASN A 20 18.86 -4.83 -7.28
N GLN A 21 17.61 -4.48 -6.97
CA GLN A 21 16.56 -4.28 -7.97
C GLN A 21 17.00 -3.31 -9.08
N ASP A 22 16.94 -3.75 -10.34
CA ASP A 22 17.12 -2.87 -11.48
C ASP A 22 15.79 -2.18 -11.83
N PHE A 23 15.65 -0.94 -11.38
CA PHE A 23 14.47 -0.10 -11.61
C PHE A 23 14.23 0.26 -13.07
N ARG A 24 15.15 -0.03 -14.00
CA ARG A 24 14.88 0.19 -15.44
C ARG A 24 13.94 -0.86 -16.00
N PHE A 25 13.89 -2.04 -15.38
CA PHE A 25 13.15 -3.19 -15.89
C PHE A 25 11.97 -3.59 -15.01
N ASP A 26 12.04 -3.34 -13.70
CA ASP A 26 11.00 -3.79 -12.76
C ASP A 26 10.88 -2.79 -11.60
N VAL A 27 10.04 -1.76 -11.81
CA VAL A 27 9.65 -0.79 -10.79
C VAL A 27 8.37 -1.30 -10.11
N PRO A 28 8.35 -1.45 -8.78
CA PRO A 28 7.11 -1.70 -8.05
C PRO A 28 6.09 -0.58 -8.31
N VAL A 29 4.85 -0.93 -8.66
CA VAL A 29 3.79 0.05 -8.96
C VAL A 29 2.56 -0.17 -8.09
N ILE A 30 1.96 0.93 -7.61
CA ILE A 30 0.61 0.95 -7.04
C ILE A 30 -0.27 1.95 -7.79
N GLY A 31 -1.57 1.68 -7.85
CA GLY A 31 -2.54 2.52 -8.55
C GLY A 31 -3.98 2.15 -8.15
N PRO A 32 -4.99 2.78 -8.78
CA PRO A 32 -6.41 2.62 -8.43
C PRO A 32 -6.86 1.15 -8.41
N ASP A 33 -6.40 0.36 -9.38
CA ASP A 33 -6.73 -1.06 -9.45
C ASP A 33 -6.15 -1.87 -8.30
N THR A 34 -5.01 -1.46 -7.74
CA THR A 34 -4.47 -2.09 -6.51
C THR A 34 -5.42 -1.86 -5.35
N VAL A 35 -5.96 -0.64 -5.20
CA VAL A 35 -6.92 -0.29 -4.13
C VAL A 35 -8.22 -1.07 -4.32
N LYS A 36 -8.77 -1.12 -5.55
CA LYS A 36 -9.96 -1.95 -5.88
C LYS A 36 -9.75 -3.42 -5.53
N ASN A 37 -8.60 -3.98 -5.89
CA ASN A 37 -8.29 -5.38 -5.61
C ASN A 37 -8.20 -5.67 -4.10
N CYS A 38 -7.61 -4.74 -3.34
CA CYS A 38 -7.52 -4.85 -1.89
C CYS A 38 -8.91 -4.78 -1.25
N GLN A 39 -9.73 -3.81 -1.67
CA GLN A 39 -11.12 -3.68 -1.23
C GLN A 39 -11.95 -4.95 -1.49
N ARG A 40 -11.90 -5.48 -2.72
CA ARG A 40 -12.63 -6.73 -3.07
C ARG A 40 -12.17 -7.94 -2.24
N SER A 41 -10.92 -7.93 -1.79
CA SER A 41 -10.34 -8.98 -0.97
C SER A 41 -10.43 -8.70 0.55
N GLY A 42 -11.08 -7.60 0.94
CA GLY A 42 -11.18 -7.12 2.32
C GLY A 42 -9.86 -6.73 2.99
N ILE A 43 -8.80 -6.52 2.20
CA ILE A 43 -7.50 -6.03 2.68
C ILE A 43 -7.62 -4.53 2.97
N LYS A 44 -7.18 -4.12 4.16
CA LYS A 44 -7.24 -2.72 4.59
C LYS A 44 -5.91 -1.98 4.56
N THR A 45 -4.78 -2.69 4.40
CA THR A 45 -3.44 -2.08 4.53
C THR A 45 -2.51 -2.50 3.40
N ILE A 46 -1.85 -1.51 2.80
CA ILE A 46 -0.79 -1.69 1.80
C ILE A 46 0.47 -0.97 2.31
N ALA A 47 1.57 -1.70 2.49
CA ALA A 47 2.87 -1.15 2.82
C ALA A 47 3.79 -1.17 1.59
N ILE A 48 4.50 -0.07 1.35
CA ILE A 48 5.42 0.11 0.23
C ILE A 48 6.75 0.69 0.70
N GLU A 49 7.84 0.47 -0.05
CA GLU A 49 9.08 1.22 0.15
C GLU A 49 8.97 2.63 -0.42
N ALA A 50 9.23 3.63 0.43
CA ALA A 50 9.28 5.03 0.04
C ALA A 50 10.42 5.26 -0.96
N GLY A 51 10.14 6.03 -2.03
CA GLY A 51 11.12 6.35 -3.07
C GLY A 51 11.45 5.20 -4.03
N LYS A 52 10.90 4.01 -3.82
CA LYS A 52 11.14 2.82 -4.67
C LYS A 52 9.87 2.26 -5.32
N THR A 53 8.71 2.85 -5.02
CA THR A 53 7.43 2.44 -5.59
C THR A 53 6.81 3.60 -6.36
N LEU A 54 6.43 3.36 -7.62
CA LEU A 54 5.71 4.32 -8.44
C LEU A 54 4.22 4.30 -8.08
N MET A 55 3.65 5.47 -7.78
CA MET A 55 2.21 5.64 -7.58
C MET A 55 1.57 6.25 -8.83
N LEU A 56 0.68 5.52 -9.48
CA LEU A 56 -0.09 5.98 -10.62
C LEU A 56 -1.40 6.61 -10.15
N GLY A 57 -1.74 7.79 -10.67
CA GLY A 57 -3.01 8.45 -10.39
C GLY A 57 -3.19 8.78 -8.90
N GLY A 58 -2.21 9.46 -8.30
CA GLY A 58 -2.16 9.70 -6.85
C GLY A 58 -3.44 10.28 -6.24
N ASP A 59 -4.09 11.23 -6.92
CA ASP A 59 -5.36 11.82 -6.46
C ASP A 59 -6.51 10.81 -6.46
N GLU A 60 -6.61 9.99 -7.52
CA GLU A 60 -7.61 8.91 -7.61
C GLU A 60 -7.34 7.85 -6.54
N VAL A 61 -6.07 7.43 -6.38
CA VAL A 61 -5.67 6.48 -5.32
C VAL A 61 -6.06 7.01 -3.95
N ARG A 62 -5.79 8.28 -3.66
CA ARG A 62 -6.16 8.92 -2.40
C ARG A 62 -7.68 8.91 -2.18
N ALA A 63 -8.45 9.35 -3.18
CA ALA A 63 -9.91 9.35 -3.09
C ALA A 63 -10.49 7.94 -2.87
N MET A 64 -9.93 6.94 -3.56
CA MET A 64 -10.33 5.54 -3.40
C MET A 64 -9.96 4.98 -2.03
N CYS A 65 -8.77 5.32 -1.51
CA CYS A 65 -8.34 4.95 -0.16
C CYS A 65 -9.30 5.49 0.90
N ASP A 66 -9.69 6.76 0.79
CA ASP A 66 -10.67 7.41 1.66
C ASP A 66 -12.05 6.73 1.56
N GLN A 67 -12.54 6.50 0.34
CA GLN A 67 -13.83 5.87 0.11
C GLN A 67 -13.90 4.42 0.62
N HIS A 68 -12.83 3.66 0.47
CA HIS A 68 -12.80 2.23 0.74
C HIS A 68 -12.15 1.85 2.08
N LYS A 69 -11.69 2.85 2.85
CA LYS A 69 -10.98 2.66 4.12
C LYS A 69 -9.75 1.74 3.96
N VAL A 70 -8.95 2.01 2.93
CA VAL A 70 -7.70 1.29 2.64
C VAL A 70 -6.53 2.24 2.88
N SER A 71 -5.67 1.92 3.82
CA SER A 71 -4.49 2.71 4.17
C SER A 71 -3.28 2.30 3.34
N ILE A 72 -2.53 3.29 2.83
CA ILE A 72 -1.23 3.08 2.19
C ILE A 72 -0.15 3.72 3.06
N VAL A 73 0.85 2.90 3.43
CA VAL A 73 1.98 3.29 4.26
C VAL A 73 3.27 3.18 3.45
N ALA A 74 3.99 4.29 3.29
CA ALA A 74 5.31 4.28 2.70
C ALA A 74 6.38 4.31 3.80
N VAL A 75 7.26 3.31 3.78
CA VAL A 75 8.36 3.14 4.75
C VAL A 75 9.68 3.52 4.09
N ALA A 76 10.35 4.53 4.62
CA ALA A 76 11.73 4.83 4.26
C ALA A 76 12.69 4.00 5.12
N SER A 77 13.72 3.42 4.50
CA SER A 77 14.83 2.78 5.20
C SER A 77 16.04 3.71 5.14
N ALA A 78 16.14 4.59 6.14
CA ALA A 78 17.39 5.20 6.53
C ALA A 78 17.61 4.80 7.99
N ASP A 79 18.81 4.32 8.33
CA ASP A 79 19.34 4.18 9.70
C ASP A 79 18.53 3.46 10.81
N GLY A 80 17.53 2.64 10.48
CA GLY A 80 16.72 1.94 11.49
C GLY A 80 15.63 2.84 12.10
N SER A 81 15.45 4.06 11.59
CA SER A 81 14.31 4.92 11.90
C SER A 81 13.27 4.85 10.78
N VAL A 82 12.15 4.20 11.04
CA VAL A 82 11.02 4.10 10.11
C VAL A 82 10.31 5.45 10.05
N LYS A 83 10.50 6.18 8.94
CA LYS A 83 9.65 7.34 8.63
C LYS A 83 8.45 6.85 7.81
N VAL A 84 7.27 6.99 8.41
CA VAL A 84 5.98 6.67 7.80
C VAL A 84 5.49 7.91 7.09
N ALA A 85 5.45 7.88 5.76
CA ALA A 85 4.63 8.84 5.00
C ALA A 85 3.27 8.17 4.79
N GLU A 86 2.24 8.72 5.43
CA GLU A 86 0.88 8.21 5.29
C GLU A 86 0.14 8.95 4.18
N ALA A 87 -0.49 8.18 3.28
CA ALA A 87 -1.72 8.63 2.65
C ALA A 87 -2.86 8.10 3.54
N THR A 88 -3.06 8.74 4.70
CA THR A 88 -4.04 8.29 5.69
C THR A 88 -5.44 8.68 5.26
N CYS A 89 -6.32 7.69 5.17
CA CYS A 89 -7.73 7.88 5.41
C CYS A 89 -7.93 7.98 6.93
N ALA A 90 -8.51 9.09 7.41
CA ALA A 90 -8.83 9.30 8.83
C ALA A 90 -9.67 8.12 9.34
N HIS A 91 -9.09 7.29 10.20
CA HIS A 91 -9.83 6.26 10.92
C HIS A 91 -10.39 6.91 12.18
N PRO A 92 -11.72 7.17 12.29
CA PRO A 92 -12.30 7.23 13.62
C PRO A 92 -12.07 5.86 14.25
N GLU A 93 -11.53 5.86 15.46
CA GLU A 93 -11.28 4.67 16.28
C GLU A 93 -12.45 3.68 16.12
N SER A 94 -12.17 2.51 15.54
CA SER A 94 -13.17 1.45 15.44
C SER A 94 -13.02 0.54 16.66
N ASP A 95 -13.97 0.67 17.59
CA ASP A 95 -14.40 -0.39 18.51
C ASP A 95 -14.65 -1.73 17.77
#